data_AF-A0AAV7SST0-F1
#
_entry.id   AF-A0AAV7SST0-F1
#
_cell.length_a   1.000
_cell.length_b   1.000
_cell.length_c   1.000
_cell.angle_alpha   90.00
_cell.angle_beta   90.00
_cell.angle_gamma   90.00
#
_symmetry.space_group_name_H-M   'P 1'
#
loop_
_entity.id
_entity.type
_entity.pdbx_description
1 polymer ?
#
loop_
_entity_poly.entity_id
_entity_poly.type
_entity_poly.pdbx_seq_one_letter_code
_entity_poly.pdbx_strand_id
1 'polypeptide(L)'
;MHLVVENEIQDTYMHLEVEKETQATYMHSEVKKETQDTYMHLEVEKETQDTYAHPEVEKETQDTYLHPEVEKETQDTYMYLEVEKETQDTYMHLEVKKETHDMYMPLEVEKETQDTYIHLAVEKETQGTYLHPEVEKETQDTYMPLEVEKETQDTYIHIEVQKERQDTYIHLEVEKETQDTYMHLEVKKESHDT
;
A
#
# COMPACT_ATOMS: atom_id res chain seq x y z
N MET A 1 6.45 -14.99 -8.99
CA MET A 1 6.77 -14.26 -10.23
C MET A 1 7.68 -13.08 -9.89
N HIS A 2 8.58 -12.72 -10.80
CA HIS A 2 9.47 -11.57 -10.63
C HIS A 2 9.55 -10.81 -11.96
N LEU A 3 9.18 -9.54 -11.96
CA LEU A 3 9.24 -8.63 -13.11
C LEU A 3 10.10 -7.42 -12.75
N VAL A 4 10.96 -7.00 -13.69
CA VAL A 4 11.80 -5.81 -13.52
C VAL A 4 11.79 -5.03 -14.83
N VAL A 5 11.49 -3.73 -14.74
CA VAL A 5 11.55 -2.76 -15.83
C VAL A 5 12.65 -1.74 -15.53
N GLU A 6 13.55 -1.54 -16.49
CA GLU A 6 14.71 -0.67 -16.33
C GLU A 6 14.80 0.40 -17.43
N ASN A 7 14.72 1.68 -17.03
CA ASN A 7 15.01 2.84 -17.90
C ASN A 7 14.10 2.94 -19.12
N GLU A 8 12.81 3.11 -18.88
CA GLU A 8 11.79 3.36 -19.91
C GLU A 8 11.46 4.86 -20.03
N ILE A 9 10.95 5.25 -21.20
CA ILE A 9 10.56 6.64 -21.50
C ILE A 9 9.08 6.78 -21.92
N GLN A 10 8.34 5.68 -21.84
CA GLN A 10 6.92 5.59 -22.19
C GLN A 10 6.15 5.17 -20.94
N ASP A 11 4.85 4.91 -21.06
CA ASP A 11 4.06 4.39 -19.96
C ASP A 11 4.40 2.90 -19.73
N THR A 12 4.51 2.49 -18.46
CA THR A 12 4.68 1.10 -18.07
C THR A 12 3.40 0.53 -17.46
N TYR A 13 2.98 -0.62 -17.97
CA TYR A 13 1.83 -1.37 -17.45
C TYR A 13 2.27 -2.77 -17.04
N MET A 14 2.18 -3.07 -15.74
CA MET A 14 2.40 -4.39 -15.19
C MET A 14 1.10 -4.93 -14.61
N HIS A 15 0.72 -6.12 -15.08
CA HIS A 15 -0.45 -6.82 -14.58
C HIS A 15 -0.07 -8.26 -14.25
N LEU A 16 -0.38 -8.68 -13.04
CA LEU A 16 -0.15 -10.02 -12.55
C LEU A 16 -1.41 -10.54 -11.85
N GLU A 17 -1.84 -11.71 -12.26
CA GLU A 17 -3.08 -12.34 -11.78
C GLU A 17 -2.78 -13.77 -11.34
N VAL A 18 -3.35 -14.13 -10.18
CA VAL A 18 -3.30 -15.48 -9.60
C VAL A 18 -4.73 -15.91 -9.26
N GLU A 19 -5.35 -16.68 -10.16
CA GLU A 19 -6.73 -17.16 -9.96
C GLU A 19 -6.84 -18.17 -8.80
N LYS A 20 -5.93 -19.16 -8.76
CA LYS A 20 -6.00 -20.21 -7.74
C LYS A 20 -4.68 -20.89 -7.45
N GLU A 21 -4.20 -20.74 -6.23
CA GLU A 21 -3.01 -21.44 -5.74
C GLU A 21 -3.26 -22.28 -4.48
N THR A 22 -2.42 -23.31 -4.32
CA THR A 22 -2.44 -24.20 -3.15
C THR A 22 -1.11 -24.23 -2.41
N GLN A 23 -0.12 -23.52 -2.93
CA GLN A 23 1.20 -23.32 -2.35
C GLN A 23 1.42 -21.83 -2.16
N ALA A 24 2.45 -21.46 -1.41
CA ALA A 24 2.77 -20.06 -1.19
C ALA A 24 3.14 -19.35 -2.51
N THR A 25 2.58 -18.16 -2.69
CA THR A 25 2.80 -17.31 -3.87
C THR A 25 3.67 -16.12 -3.51
N TYR A 26 4.68 -15.87 -4.34
CA TYR A 26 5.58 -14.74 -4.21
C TYR A 26 5.49 -13.92 -5.49
N MET A 27 5.18 -12.64 -5.37
CA MET A 27 5.03 -11.69 -6.46
C MET A 27 5.94 -10.50 -6.20
N HIS A 28 6.80 -10.19 -7.15
CA HIS A 28 7.66 -9.02 -7.07
C HIS A 28 7.70 -8.33 -8.43
N SER A 29 7.55 -7.02 -8.41
CA SER A 29 7.53 -6.16 -9.59
C SER A 29 8.32 -4.90 -9.27
N GLU A 30 9.27 -4.54 -10.12
CA GLU A 30 10.19 -3.43 -9.88
C GLU A 30 10.25 -2.52 -11.11
N VAL A 31 10.09 -1.20 -10.93
CA VAL A 31 10.34 -0.17 -11.94
C VAL A 31 11.43 0.77 -11.43
N LYS A 32 12.59 0.78 -12.08
CA LYS A 32 13.73 1.57 -11.57
C LYS A 32 13.72 3.03 -12.02
N LYS A 33 13.38 3.27 -13.28
CA LYS A 33 13.42 4.60 -13.90
C LYS A 33 12.43 4.67 -15.04
N GLU A 34 11.39 5.46 -14.84
CA GLU A 34 10.40 5.81 -15.85
C GLU A 34 10.36 7.33 -16.02
N THR A 35 9.91 7.80 -17.19
CA THR A 35 9.63 9.24 -17.40
C THR A 35 8.17 9.55 -17.68
N GLN A 36 7.33 8.54 -17.90
CA GLN A 36 5.88 8.71 -18.01
C GLN A 36 5.23 8.01 -16.82
N ASP A 37 4.02 7.47 -17.00
CA ASP A 37 3.21 6.89 -15.94
C ASP A 37 3.52 5.40 -15.75
N THR A 38 3.43 4.93 -14.50
CA THR A 38 3.50 3.51 -14.15
C THR A 38 2.19 3.04 -13.55
N TYR A 39 1.68 1.93 -14.09
CA TYR A 39 0.49 1.25 -13.60
C TYR A 39 0.87 -0.18 -13.19
N MET A 40 0.74 -0.50 -11.92
CA MET A 40 0.93 -1.86 -11.39
C MET A 40 -0.37 -2.41 -10.80
N HIS A 41 -0.85 -3.50 -11.38
CA HIS A 41 -2.01 -4.24 -10.90
C HIS A 41 -1.59 -5.65 -10.49
N LEU A 42 -1.91 -6.02 -9.25
CA LEU A 42 -1.69 -7.37 -8.71
C LEU A 42 -3.03 -7.91 -8.21
N GLU A 43 -3.47 -9.06 -8.68
CA GLU A 43 -4.75 -9.66 -8.29
C GLU A 43 -4.56 -11.11 -7.84
N VAL A 44 -5.09 -11.44 -6.66
CA VAL A 44 -5.15 -12.80 -6.12
C VAL A 44 -6.60 -13.14 -5.80
N GLU A 45 -7.23 -13.97 -6.63
CA GLU A 45 -8.64 -14.34 -6.43
C GLU A 45 -8.77 -15.36 -5.29
N LYS A 46 -7.92 -16.37 -5.27
CA LYS A 46 -7.99 -17.41 -4.23
C LYS A 46 -6.68 -18.12 -3.97
N GLU A 47 -6.26 -18.05 -2.73
CA GLU A 47 -5.12 -18.83 -2.29
C GLU A 47 -5.39 -19.46 -0.91
N THR A 48 -4.55 -20.41 -0.52
CA THR A 48 -4.74 -21.24 0.67
C THR A 48 -3.51 -21.33 1.57
N GLN A 49 -2.44 -20.66 1.17
CA GLN A 49 -1.12 -20.61 1.77
C GLN A 49 -0.62 -19.17 1.64
N ASP A 50 0.51 -18.86 2.25
CA ASP A 50 0.96 -17.49 2.37
C ASP A 50 1.15 -16.77 1.01
N THR A 51 0.66 -15.54 0.92
CA THR A 51 0.85 -14.64 -0.22
C THR A 51 1.85 -13.54 0.15
N TYR A 52 2.85 -13.33 -0.70
CA TYR A 52 3.82 -12.23 -0.58
C TYR A 52 3.80 -11.39 -1.84
N ALA A 53 3.52 -10.09 -1.72
CA ALA A 53 3.52 -9.15 -2.84
C ALA A 53 4.44 -7.94 -2.55
N HIS A 54 5.33 -7.64 -3.49
CA HIS A 54 6.33 -6.58 -3.37
C HIS A 54 6.43 -5.75 -4.67
N PRO A 55 5.49 -4.83 -4.96
CA PRO A 55 5.66 -3.81 -5.99
C PRO A 55 6.55 -2.65 -5.51
N GLU A 56 7.50 -2.25 -6.34
CA GLU A 56 8.52 -1.23 -6.04
C GLU A 56 8.73 -0.28 -7.24
N VAL A 57 8.76 1.04 -6.97
CA VAL A 57 9.13 2.09 -7.93
C VAL A 57 10.27 2.93 -7.36
N GLU A 58 11.48 2.85 -7.95
CA GLU A 58 12.61 3.63 -7.45
C GLU A 58 12.55 5.11 -7.88
N LYS A 59 12.22 5.38 -9.16
CA LYS A 59 12.23 6.73 -9.74
C LYS A 59 11.24 6.85 -10.88
N GLU A 60 10.34 7.80 -10.76
CA GLU A 60 9.47 8.19 -11.84
C GLU A 60 9.26 9.71 -11.84
N THR A 61 8.74 10.21 -12.98
CA THR A 61 8.61 11.64 -13.25
C THR A 61 7.15 12.05 -13.43
N GLN A 62 6.25 11.10 -13.69
CA GLN A 62 4.81 11.34 -13.84
C GLN A 62 4.07 10.41 -12.85
N ASP A 63 2.84 10.04 -13.10
CA ASP A 63 2.04 9.44 -12.03
C ASP A 63 2.36 7.96 -11.82
N THR A 64 2.39 7.54 -10.56
CA THR A 64 2.50 6.12 -10.18
C THR A 64 1.17 5.62 -9.60
N TYR A 65 0.68 4.49 -10.11
CA TYR A 65 -0.55 3.82 -9.66
C TYR A 65 -0.27 2.38 -9.23
N LEU A 66 -0.42 2.06 -7.94
CA LEU A 66 -0.22 0.71 -7.38
C LEU A 66 -1.53 0.15 -6.81
N HIS A 67 -2.01 -0.94 -7.41
CA HIS A 67 -3.33 -1.51 -7.16
C HIS A 67 -3.28 -3.02 -6.87
N PRO A 68 -2.83 -3.46 -5.68
CA PRO A 68 -2.98 -4.83 -5.22
C PRO A 68 -4.38 -5.15 -4.67
N GLU A 69 -4.92 -6.29 -5.07
CA GLU A 69 -6.21 -6.82 -4.62
C GLU A 69 -6.11 -8.30 -4.23
N VAL A 70 -6.64 -8.66 -3.06
CA VAL A 70 -6.78 -10.05 -2.60
C VAL A 70 -8.23 -10.34 -2.27
N GLU A 71 -8.89 -11.19 -3.06
CA GLU A 71 -10.31 -11.51 -2.82
C GLU A 71 -10.48 -12.50 -1.67
N LYS A 72 -9.64 -13.54 -1.63
CA LYS A 72 -9.77 -14.59 -0.62
C LYS A 72 -8.46 -15.32 -0.33
N GLU A 73 -8.05 -15.20 0.92
CA GLU A 73 -6.92 -15.95 1.46
C GLU A 73 -7.29 -16.69 2.75
N THR A 74 -6.53 -17.75 3.04
CA THR A 74 -6.74 -18.64 4.19
C THR A 74 -5.58 -18.57 5.19
N GLN A 75 -4.36 -18.28 4.72
CA GLN A 75 -3.16 -18.13 5.56
C GLN A 75 -2.72 -16.66 5.57
N ASP A 76 -1.44 -16.38 5.77
CA ASP A 76 -1.00 -15.01 5.99
C ASP A 76 -0.84 -14.26 4.66
N THR A 77 -1.20 -12.98 4.65
CA THR A 77 -0.95 -12.08 3.53
C THR A 77 0.07 -11.01 3.92
N TYR A 78 1.14 -10.89 3.15
CA TYR A 78 2.17 -9.87 3.29
C TYR A 78 2.24 -9.02 2.03
N MET A 79 1.91 -7.73 2.13
CA MET A 79 1.96 -6.79 1.02
C MET A 79 2.83 -5.60 1.38
N TYR A 80 3.92 -5.43 0.64
CA TYR A 80 4.87 -4.34 0.82
C TYR A 80 4.93 -3.49 -0.44
N LEU A 81 4.56 -2.22 -0.33
CA LEU A 81 4.54 -1.29 -1.44
C LEU A 81 5.57 -0.19 -1.17
N GLU A 82 6.44 0.09 -2.15
CA GLU A 82 7.49 1.10 -2.00
C GLU A 82 7.58 2.02 -3.21
N VAL A 83 7.60 3.33 -2.95
CA VAL A 83 7.91 4.37 -3.93
C VAL A 83 9.04 5.25 -3.37
N GLU A 84 10.24 5.17 -3.94
CA GLU A 84 11.39 5.92 -3.39
C GLU A 84 11.37 7.40 -3.82
N LYS A 85 11.09 7.70 -5.09
CA LYS A 85 11.16 9.06 -5.65
C LYS A 85 10.18 9.27 -6.76
N GLU A 86 9.27 10.20 -6.52
CA GLU A 86 8.32 10.66 -7.51
C GLU A 86 8.27 12.19 -7.55
N THR A 87 7.93 12.70 -8.74
CA THR A 87 7.81 14.11 -9.06
C THR A 87 6.35 14.54 -9.24
N GLN A 88 5.45 13.65 -9.66
CA GLN A 88 4.01 13.95 -9.77
C GLN A 88 3.22 13.25 -8.67
N ASP A 89 2.08 12.63 -8.98
CA ASP A 89 1.20 12.09 -7.95
C ASP A 89 1.45 10.58 -7.75
N THR A 90 1.40 10.15 -6.50
CA THR A 90 1.42 8.73 -6.13
C THR A 90 0.05 8.28 -5.64
N TYR A 91 -0.50 7.24 -6.28
CA TYR A 91 -1.76 6.61 -5.90
C TYR A 91 -1.53 5.15 -5.52
N MET A 92 -1.80 4.81 -4.26
CA MET A 92 -1.74 3.44 -3.75
C MET A 92 -3.13 3.02 -3.27
N HIS A 93 -3.69 1.99 -3.90
CA HIS A 93 -4.98 1.43 -3.55
C HIS A 93 -4.85 -0.05 -3.26
N LEU A 94 -5.12 -0.44 -2.02
CA LEU A 94 -5.06 -1.83 -1.60
C LEU A 94 -6.42 -2.28 -1.07
N GLU A 95 -6.88 -3.43 -1.55
CA GLU A 95 -8.13 -4.04 -1.08
C GLU A 95 -7.95 -5.52 -0.71
N VAL A 96 -8.43 -5.90 0.48
CA VAL A 96 -8.55 -7.31 0.90
C VAL A 96 -9.98 -7.60 1.33
N LYS A 97 -10.68 -8.45 0.56
CA LYS A 97 -12.10 -8.76 0.81
C LYS A 97 -12.31 -9.82 1.89
N LYS A 98 -11.41 -10.81 1.96
CA LYS A 98 -11.52 -11.89 2.93
C LYS A 98 -10.19 -12.52 3.26
N GLU A 99 -9.82 -12.39 4.52
CA GLU A 99 -8.68 -13.06 5.12
C GLU A 99 -9.12 -13.91 6.32
N THR A 100 -8.44 -15.04 6.54
CA THR A 100 -8.68 -15.91 7.69
C THR A 100 -7.57 -15.83 8.74
N HIS A 101 -6.36 -15.47 8.35
CA HIS A 101 -5.18 -15.35 9.22
C HIS A 101 -4.62 -13.92 9.19
N ASP A 102 -3.36 -13.72 9.58
CA ASP A 102 -2.84 -12.39 9.77
C ASP A 102 -2.55 -11.69 8.44
N MET A 103 -2.73 -10.37 8.44
CA MET A 103 -2.39 -9.52 7.31
C MET A 103 -1.43 -8.41 7.72
N TYR A 104 -0.36 -8.26 6.95
CA TYR A 104 0.69 -7.27 7.19
C TYR A 104 0.87 -6.37 5.96
N MET A 105 0.67 -5.06 6.14
CA MET A 105 0.64 -4.08 5.05
C MET A 105 1.50 -2.85 5.33
N PRO A 106 2.83 -2.99 5.24
CA PRO A 106 3.75 -1.87 5.11
C PRO A 106 3.61 -1.16 3.75
N LEU A 107 3.49 0.16 3.78
CA LEU A 107 3.61 1.02 2.60
C LEU A 107 4.59 2.16 2.88
N GLU A 108 5.49 2.44 1.96
CA GLU A 108 6.50 3.49 2.11
C GLU A 108 6.56 4.39 0.87
N VAL A 109 6.44 5.70 1.10
CA VAL A 109 6.74 6.75 0.11
C VAL A 109 7.87 7.62 0.67
N GLU A 110 9.08 7.50 0.13
CA GLU A 110 10.22 8.23 0.70
C GLU A 110 10.25 9.71 0.30
N LYS A 111 10.02 10.02 -0.99
CA LYS A 111 10.15 11.38 -1.54
C LYS A 111 9.13 11.61 -2.65
N GLU A 112 8.24 12.54 -2.40
CA GLU A 112 7.24 12.98 -3.35
C GLU A 112 7.20 14.51 -3.43
N THR A 113 6.89 15.00 -4.64
CA THR A 113 6.82 16.43 -4.94
C THR A 113 5.39 16.93 -5.09
N GLN A 114 4.43 16.10 -5.52
CA GLN A 114 3.00 16.49 -5.55
C GLN A 114 2.20 15.77 -4.47
N ASP A 115 1.06 15.17 -4.80
CA ASP A 115 0.14 14.63 -3.80
C ASP A 115 0.34 13.12 -3.65
N THR A 116 0.23 12.64 -2.41
CA THR A 116 0.20 11.20 -2.10
C THR A 116 -1.20 10.78 -1.66
N TYR A 117 -1.76 9.76 -2.30
CA TYR A 117 -3.06 9.16 -1.97
C TYR A 117 -2.88 7.67 -1.60
N ILE A 118 -3.22 7.31 -0.37
CA ILE A 118 -3.14 5.92 0.14
C ILE A 118 -4.51 5.47 0.61
N HIS A 119 -5.12 4.52 -0.10
CA HIS A 119 -6.38 3.92 0.27
C HIS A 119 -6.18 2.46 0.66
N LEU A 120 -6.49 2.11 1.92
CA LEU A 120 -6.44 0.73 2.41
C LEU A 120 -7.82 0.29 2.86
N ALA A 121 -8.30 -0.83 2.33
CA ALA A 121 -9.60 -1.41 2.68
C ALA A 121 -9.49 -2.90 3.03
N VAL A 122 -10.08 -3.29 4.16
CA VAL A 122 -10.14 -4.66 4.66
C VAL A 122 -11.58 -4.99 5.02
N GLU A 123 -12.26 -5.89 4.30
CA GLU A 123 -13.69 -6.11 4.53
C GLU A 123 -14.06 -7.16 5.59
N LYS A 124 -13.25 -8.23 5.71
CA LYS A 124 -13.48 -9.37 6.60
C LYS A 124 -12.15 -10.02 6.95
N GLU A 125 -11.86 -10.01 8.23
CA GLU A 125 -10.65 -10.58 8.81
C GLU A 125 -11.05 -11.43 10.04
N THR A 126 -10.34 -12.54 10.30
CA THR A 126 -10.61 -13.40 11.47
C THR A 126 -9.53 -13.36 12.57
N GLN A 127 -8.24 -13.36 12.26
CA GLN A 127 -7.16 -13.09 13.21
C GLN A 127 -6.87 -11.59 13.34
N GLY A 128 -5.81 -11.04 12.75
CA GLY A 128 -5.44 -9.64 12.94
C GLY A 128 -4.87 -8.92 11.72
N THR A 129 -5.05 -7.61 11.72
CA THR A 129 -4.63 -6.68 10.67
C THR A 129 -3.54 -5.75 11.18
N TYR A 130 -2.45 -5.61 10.42
CA TYR A 130 -1.35 -4.69 10.70
C TYR A 130 -1.14 -3.73 9.53
N LEU A 131 -1.51 -2.46 9.71
CA LEU A 131 -1.36 -1.39 8.73
C LEU A 131 -0.19 -0.49 9.11
N HIS A 132 0.74 -0.27 8.17
CA HIS A 132 1.87 0.61 8.42
C HIS A 132 2.20 1.51 7.21
N PRO A 133 1.37 2.52 6.91
CA PRO A 133 1.72 3.54 5.93
C PRO A 133 2.72 4.56 6.50
N GLU A 134 3.80 4.81 5.75
CA GLU A 134 4.84 5.80 6.02
C GLU A 134 5.07 6.72 4.81
N VAL A 135 5.12 8.03 5.04
CA VAL A 135 5.48 9.05 4.04
C VAL A 135 6.60 9.93 4.62
N GLU A 136 7.81 9.87 4.08
CA GLU A 136 9.00 10.47 4.75
C GLU A 136 9.29 11.93 4.33
N LYS A 137 9.00 12.30 3.08
CA LYS A 137 9.17 13.67 2.56
C LYS A 137 8.12 13.96 1.50
N GLU A 138 7.17 14.81 1.85
CA GLU A 138 6.12 15.27 0.95
C GLU A 138 6.14 16.79 0.81
N THR A 139 5.91 17.26 -0.41
CA THR A 139 5.91 18.69 -0.72
C THR A 139 4.50 19.28 -0.82
N GLN A 140 3.49 18.49 -1.22
CA GLN A 140 2.08 18.88 -1.18
C GLN A 140 1.31 18.10 -0.11
N ASP A 141 0.11 17.63 -0.45
CA ASP A 141 -0.86 17.06 0.47
C ASP A 141 -0.74 15.53 0.54
N THR A 142 -1.12 14.97 1.68
CA THR A 142 -1.24 13.52 1.85
C THR A 142 -2.67 13.16 2.24
N TYR A 143 -3.28 12.21 1.54
CA TYR A 143 -4.63 11.70 1.81
C TYR A 143 -4.59 10.20 2.13
N MET A 144 -5.05 9.83 3.32
CA MET A 144 -5.03 8.44 3.82
C MET A 144 -6.38 7.97 4.37
N PRO A 145 -7.32 7.58 3.51
CA PRO A 145 -8.48 6.78 3.91
C PRO A 145 -8.11 5.33 4.25
N LEU A 146 -8.50 4.90 5.44
CA LEU A 146 -8.31 3.55 5.98
C LEU A 146 -9.67 3.01 6.44
N GLU A 147 -10.05 1.85 5.92
CA GLU A 147 -11.32 1.20 6.23
C GLU A 147 -11.11 -0.26 6.62
N VAL A 148 -11.61 -0.64 7.80
CA VAL A 148 -11.59 -2.02 8.29
C VAL A 148 -12.99 -2.42 8.71
N GLU A 149 -13.62 -3.30 7.96
CA GLU A 149 -14.89 -3.91 8.30
C GLU A 149 -14.72 -5.32 8.86
N LYS A 150 -15.52 -5.66 9.89
CA LYS A 150 -15.75 -7.01 10.41
C LYS A 150 -14.45 -7.79 10.68
N GLU A 151 -13.74 -7.34 11.68
CA GLU A 151 -12.56 -8.01 12.21
C GLU A 151 -12.90 -8.79 13.49
N THR A 152 -12.32 -9.98 13.67
CA THR A 152 -12.57 -10.78 14.88
C THR A 152 -11.47 -10.80 15.92
N GLN A 153 -10.22 -10.41 15.63
CA GLN A 153 -9.27 -10.04 16.69
C GLN A 153 -8.87 -8.56 16.59
N ASP A 154 -7.58 -8.27 16.72
CA ASP A 154 -7.00 -6.96 16.94
C ASP A 154 -6.60 -6.30 15.62
N THR A 155 -6.90 -5.02 15.49
CA THR A 155 -6.35 -4.15 14.43
C THR A 155 -5.18 -3.32 14.98
N TYR A 156 -4.03 -3.32 14.33
CA TYR A 156 -2.89 -2.45 14.63
C TYR A 156 -2.62 -1.50 13.46
N ILE A 157 -2.62 -0.20 13.74
CA ILE A 157 -2.44 0.84 12.72
C ILE A 157 -1.33 1.79 13.19
N HIS A 158 -0.24 1.86 12.43
CA HIS A 158 0.86 2.80 12.65
C HIS A 158 1.01 3.70 11.44
N ILE A 159 0.75 5.00 11.62
CA ILE A 159 0.84 5.98 10.53
C ILE A 159 1.95 6.96 10.86
N GLU A 160 2.90 7.11 9.95
CA GLU A 160 3.97 8.09 10.07
C GLU A 160 4.05 9.01 8.84
N VAL A 161 3.99 10.31 9.06
CA VAL A 161 4.22 11.33 8.02
C VAL A 161 5.31 12.27 8.49
N GLN A 162 6.43 12.36 7.77
CA GLN A 162 7.54 13.24 8.09
C GLN A 162 7.77 14.30 7.02
N LYS A 163 8.29 15.46 7.46
CA LYS A 163 8.81 16.56 6.62
C LYS A 163 7.83 17.03 5.54
N GLU A 164 6.56 16.99 5.86
CA GLU A 164 5.50 17.51 5.00
C GLU A 164 5.50 19.05 5.01
N ARG A 165 5.23 19.66 3.84
CA ARG A 165 5.06 21.12 3.70
C ARG A 165 3.61 21.60 3.75
N GLN A 166 2.65 20.82 3.26
CA GLN A 166 1.21 21.19 3.23
C GLN A 166 0.39 20.37 4.23
N ASP A 167 -0.75 19.79 3.81
CA ASP A 167 -1.76 19.23 4.71
C ASP A 167 -1.93 17.70 4.59
N THR A 168 -1.94 17.05 5.76
CA THR A 168 -2.26 15.63 5.90
C THR A 168 -3.73 15.44 6.29
N TYR A 169 -4.43 14.62 5.53
CA TYR A 169 -5.80 14.19 5.79
C TYR A 169 -5.85 12.69 6.03
N ILE A 170 -6.11 12.28 7.28
CA ILE A 170 -6.26 10.87 7.66
C ILE A 170 -7.70 10.61 8.07
N HIS A 171 -8.31 9.61 7.46
CA HIS A 171 -9.63 9.11 7.83
C HIS A 171 -9.50 7.63 8.20
N LEU A 172 -9.95 7.25 9.39
CA LEU A 172 -10.07 5.85 9.79
C LEU A 172 -11.51 5.51 10.10
N GLU A 173 -11.99 4.44 9.50
CA GLU A 173 -13.23 3.77 9.86
C GLU A 173 -12.98 2.31 10.23
N VAL A 174 -13.43 1.92 11.43
CA VAL A 174 -13.40 0.52 11.90
C VAL A 174 -14.82 0.10 12.28
N GLU A 175 -15.37 -0.86 11.55
CA GLU A 175 -16.72 -1.37 11.77
C GLU A 175 -16.71 -2.79 12.33
N LYS A 176 -17.43 -3.01 13.43
CA LYS A 176 -17.77 -4.35 13.97
C LYS A 176 -16.55 -5.21 14.30
N GLU A 177 -15.78 -4.76 15.27
CA GLU A 177 -14.66 -5.50 15.86
C GLU A 177 -15.11 -6.33 17.08
N THR A 178 -14.42 -7.43 17.38
CA THR A 178 -14.67 -8.21 18.61
C THR A 178 -13.60 -8.07 19.70
N GLN A 179 -12.41 -7.53 19.38
CA GLN A 179 -11.32 -7.26 20.33
C GLN A 179 -10.89 -5.78 20.33
N ASP A 180 -9.60 -5.48 20.13
CA ASP A 180 -8.99 -4.18 20.38
C ASP A 180 -8.32 -3.56 19.14
N THR A 181 -8.69 -2.31 18.82
CA THR A 181 -7.96 -1.48 17.86
C THR A 181 -6.85 -0.68 18.57
N TYR A 182 -5.62 -0.78 18.06
CA TYR A 182 -4.47 0.02 18.46
C TYR A 182 -4.03 0.96 17.34
N MET A 183 -4.04 2.27 17.61
CA MET A 183 -3.57 3.28 16.66
C MET A 183 -2.39 4.07 17.23
N HIS A 184 -1.36 4.22 16.40
CA HIS A 184 -0.31 5.21 16.55
C HIS A 184 -0.30 6.14 15.34
N LEU A 185 -0.19 7.45 15.60
CA LEU A 185 -0.11 8.47 14.57
C LEU A 185 1.00 9.45 14.93
N GLU A 186 1.97 9.62 14.02
CA GLU A 186 2.99 10.65 14.08
C GLU A 186 2.99 11.50 12.80
N VAL A 187 2.82 12.82 12.94
CA VAL A 187 2.91 13.78 11.83
C VAL A 187 3.91 14.87 12.20
N LYS A 188 5.01 14.96 11.45
CA LYS A 188 6.07 15.96 11.62
C LYS A 188 6.09 16.92 10.42
N LYS A 189 5.55 18.12 10.57
CA LYS A 189 5.63 19.17 9.53
C LYS A 189 7.01 19.82 9.48
N GLU A 190 7.49 20.15 8.27
CA GLU A 190 8.72 20.94 8.10
C GLU A 190 8.43 22.41 8.46
N SER A 191 9.13 22.96 9.46
CA SER A 191 8.96 24.36 9.85
C SER A 191 9.48 25.29 8.75
N HIS A 192 8.61 26.16 8.24
CA HIS A 192 9.03 27.31 7.43
C HIS A 192 9.81 28.30 8.32
N ASP A 193 11.13 28.16 8.38
CA ASP A 193 12.00 29.28 8.75
C ASP A 193 12.14 30.18 7.51
N THR A 194 11.31 31.23 7.46
CA THR A 194 11.53 32.41 6.59
C THR A 194 12.59 33.34 7.15
#